data_AF-M3XHW5-F1
#
_entry.id   AF-M3XHW5-F1
#
_cell.length_a   1.000
_cell.length_b   1.000
_cell.length_c   1.000
_cell.angle_alpha   90.00
_cell.angle_beta   90.00
_cell.angle_gamma   90.00
#
_symmetry.space_group_name_H-M   'P 1'
#
loop_
_entity.id
_entity.type
_entity.pdbx_description
1 polymer ?
#
loop_
_entity_poly.entity_id
_entity_poly.type
_entity_poly.pdbx_seq_one_letter_code
_entity_poly.pdbx_strand_id
1 'polypeptide(L)'
;METLEVTPEVKQKVDTFRKELCNQAEELIANYFPKKTSELDRFLKDGDLNISDLSTIKAELDIPIPDPTKEEKKEKKEDKDDKKSDDEDKDKGPPCGPVSSNEKIVALLNRVKPEIQEVKEKLNMVSIWLQLQIPKVEDGNNFGVAVQEKVFELMTNTRTKIEGFQTQISKYFSERGDAVAKAAKQPHVGDYRQLVHELDEAEYAEIRVMVMEIRNTYAILHDIVFKNYEKIKKPKGESRAPIY
;
A
#
# COMPACT_ATOMS: atom_id res chain seq x y z
N MET A 1 -43.30 20.19 -14.23
CA MET A 1 -41.97 19.55 -14.10
C MET A 1 -41.00 20.66 -13.75
N GLU A 2 -40.42 20.61 -12.56
CA GLU A 2 -39.27 21.48 -12.25
C GLU A 2 -38.14 21.08 -13.19
N THR A 3 -37.64 22.07 -13.94
CA THR A 3 -36.47 21.88 -14.80
C THR A 3 -35.28 22.45 -14.06
N LEU A 4 -34.24 21.63 -13.90
CA LEU A 4 -32.98 22.10 -13.35
C LEU A 4 -32.31 22.99 -14.39
N GLU A 5 -32.32 24.30 -14.17
CA GLU A 5 -31.60 25.24 -15.02
C GLU A 5 -30.11 25.26 -14.65
N VAL A 6 -29.27 24.88 -15.60
CA VAL A 6 -27.81 24.97 -15.48
C VAL A 6 -27.34 26.10 -16.38
N THR A 7 -26.62 27.07 -15.81
CA THR A 7 -26.11 28.19 -16.60
C THR A 7 -25.11 27.71 -17.67
N PRO A 8 -25.03 28.38 -18.83
CA PRO A 8 -24.06 28.01 -19.88
C PRO A 8 -22.62 27.95 -19.37
N GLU A 9 -22.25 28.85 -18.46
CA GLU A 9 -20.92 28.91 -17.85
C GLU A 9 -20.61 27.66 -17.01
N VAL A 10 -21.56 27.21 -16.19
CA VAL A 10 -21.40 25.99 -15.38
C VAL A 10 -21.26 24.77 -16.27
N LYS A 11 -22.09 24.68 -17.31
CA LYS A 11 -22.00 23.59 -18.30
C LYS A 11 -20.63 23.57 -18.98
N GLN A 12 -20.13 24.72 -19.42
CA GLN A 12 -18.82 24.83 -20.07
C GLN A 12 -17.67 24.39 -19.15
N LYS A 13 -17.71 24.76 -17.86
CA LYS A 13 -16.70 24.35 -16.87
C LYS A 13 -16.64 22.83 -16.72
N VAL A 14 -17.80 22.17 -16.60
CA VAL A 14 -17.87 20.71 -16.47
C VAL A 14 -17.43 20.00 -17.76
N ASP A 15 -17.85 20.50 -18.92
CA ASP A 15 -17.45 19.93 -20.22
C ASP A 15 -15.94 20.04 -20.44
N THR A 16 -15.33 21.16 -20.02
CA THR A 16 -13.87 21.36 -20.07
C THR A 16 -13.15 20.35 -19.19
N PHE A 17 -13.57 20.21 -17.93
CA PHE A 17 -13.02 19.21 -17.01
C PHE A 17 -13.13 17.79 -17.57
N ARG A 18 -14.30 17.42 -18.12
CA ARG A 18 -14.51 16.09 -18.72
C ARG A 18 -13.54 15.85 -19.88
N LYS A 19 -13.31 16.84 -20.73
CA LYS A 19 -12.40 16.74 -21.87
C LYS A 19 -10.94 16.60 -21.42
N GLU A 20 -10.52 17.40 -20.46
CA GLU A 20 -9.16 17.32 -19.90
C GLU A 20 -8.90 15.96 -19.22
N LEU A 21 -9.84 15.52 -18.36
CA LEU A 21 -9.75 14.21 -17.71
C LEU A 21 -9.70 13.08 -18.74
N CYS A 22 -10.48 13.19 -19.81
CA CYS A 22 -10.47 12.20 -20.88
C CYS A 22 -9.11 12.09 -21.57
N ASN A 23 -8.51 13.23 -21.92
CA ASN A 23 -7.18 13.25 -22.55
C ASN A 23 -6.12 12.67 -21.60
N GLN A 24 -6.19 13.03 -20.30
CA GLN A 24 -5.25 12.52 -19.31
C GLN A 24 -5.40 11.01 -19.08
N ALA A 25 -6.63 10.51 -18.96
CA ALA A 25 -6.88 9.08 -18.77
C ALA A 25 -6.42 8.25 -19.97
N GLU A 26 -6.67 8.72 -21.20
CA GLU A 26 -6.21 8.05 -22.42
C GLU A 26 -4.70 8.03 -22.54
N GLU A 27 -4.04 9.15 -22.23
CA GLU A 27 -2.57 9.22 -22.18
C GLU A 27 -2.00 8.26 -21.13
N LEU A 28 -2.65 8.16 -19.97
CA LEU A 28 -2.25 7.22 -18.93
C LEU A 28 -2.33 5.77 -19.43
N ILE A 29 -3.46 5.40 -20.03
CA ILE A 29 -3.69 4.03 -20.50
C ILE A 29 -2.71 3.72 -21.64
N ALA A 30 -2.65 4.57 -22.68
CA ALA A 30 -1.89 4.29 -23.90
C ALA A 30 -0.37 4.29 -23.69
N ASN A 31 0.14 5.22 -22.87
CA ASN A 31 1.57 5.48 -22.79
C ASN A 31 2.12 5.26 -21.37
N TYR A 32 1.47 5.82 -20.35
CA TYR A 32 2.02 5.79 -18.99
C TYR A 32 2.03 4.39 -18.38
N PHE A 33 0.93 3.64 -18.48
CA PHE A 33 0.80 2.33 -17.84
C PHE A 33 1.81 1.31 -18.38
N PRO A 34 1.99 1.14 -19.71
CA PRO A 34 3.03 0.26 -20.25
C PRO A 34 4.44 0.67 -19.81
N LYS A 35 4.74 1.97 -19.79
CA LYS A 35 6.02 2.50 -19.32
C LYS A 35 6.24 2.14 -17.84
N LYS A 36 5.25 2.39 -16.99
CA LYS A 36 5.32 2.14 -15.55
C LYS A 36 5.42 0.66 -15.22
N THR A 37 4.73 -0.22 -15.96
CA THR A 37 4.91 -1.68 -15.87
C THR A 37 6.37 -2.07 -16.12
N SER A 38 7.01 -1.51 -17.15
CA SER A 38 8.42 -1.78 -17.48
C SER A 38 9.38 -1.26 -16.41
N GLU A 39 9.11 -0.09 -15.82
CA GLU A 39 9.89 0.48 -14.73
C GLU A 39 9.84 -0.39 -13.48
N LEU A 40 8.65 -0.84 -13.08
CA LEU A 40 8.47 -1.72 -11.92
C LEU A 40 9.07 -3.11 -12.15
N ASP A 41 9.05 -3.61 -13.39
CA ASP A 41 9.75 -4.85 -13.75
C ASP A 41 11.27 -4.74 -13.60
N ARG A 42 11.84 -3.56 -13.84
CA ARG A 42 13.27 -3.30 -13.57
C ARG A 42 13.51 -3.20 -12.07
N PHE A 43 12.65 -2.50 -11.34
CA PHE A 43 12.75 -2.40 -9.89
C PHE A 43 12.71 -3.78 -9.22
N LEU A 44 11.83 -4.67 -9.66
CA LEU A 44 11.75 -6.05 -9.19
C LEU A 44 13.00 -6.90 -9.49
N LYS A 45 13.94 -6.41 -10.31
CA LYS A 45 15.23 -7.06 -10.61
C LYS A 45 16.40 -6.42 -9.85
N ASP A 46 16.18 -5.34 -9.11
CA ASP A 46 17.22 -4.77 -8.25
C ASP A 46 17.65 -5.78 -7.19
N GLY A 47 18.92 -5.76 -6.82
CA GLY A 47 19.50 -6.65 -5.81
C GLY A 47 18.78 -6.53 -4.46
N ASP A 48 18.33 -5.32 -4.10
CA ASP A 48 17.63 -5.05 -2.84
C ASP A 48 16.26 -5.75 -2.74
N LEU A 49 15.64 -6.15 -3.86
CA LEU A 49 14.39 -6.93 -3.90
C LEU A 49 14.60 -8.41 -4.31
N ASN A 50 15.86 -8.82 -4.50
CA ASN A 50 16.25 -10.19 -4.87
C ASN A 50 17.34 -10.75 -3.95
N ILE A 51 17.21 -10.48 -2.66
CA ILE A 51 18.04 -11.07 -1.62
C ILE A 51 17.78 -12.57 -1.55
N SER A 52 18.82 -13.37 -1.78
CA SER A 52 18.76 -14.84 -1.71
C SER A 52 19.00 -15.37 -0.29
N ASP A 53 19.77 -14.63 0.51
CA ASP A 53 20.07 -14.95 1.90
C ASP A 53 19.39 -13.95 2.83
N LEU A 54 18.26 -14.37 3.42
CA LEU A 54 17.45 -13.54 4.32
C LEU A 54 18.18 -13.19 5.62
N SER A 55 19.24 -13.92 5.98
CA SER A 55 20.05 -13.56 7.15
C SER A 55 20.67 -12.16 7.02
N THR A 56 20.88 -11.69 5.78
CA THR A 56 21.38 -10.35 5.50
C THR A 56 20.38 -9.25 5.85
N ILE A 57 19.08 -9.56 5.99
CA ILE A 57 18.04 -8.58 6.35
C ILE A 57 17.99 -8.35 7.86
N LYS A 58 18.54 -9.27 8.67
CA LYS A 58 18.48 -9.18 10.12
C LYS A 58 19.14 -7.90 10.62
N ALA A 59 18.34 -7.05 11.26
CA ALA A 59 18.83 -5.88 11.99
C ALA A 59 19.48 -6.30 13.31
N GLU A 60 20.45 -5.50 13.76
CA GLU A 60 21.07 -5.67 15.08
C GLU A 60 20.05 -5.42 16.19
N LEU A 61 20.10 -6.25 17.25
CA LEU A 61 19.19 -6.20 18.39
C LEU A 61 19.97 -6.25 19.70
N ASP A 62 20.52 -5.08 20.07
CA ASP A 62 21.38 -4.87 21.26
C ASP A 62 20.61 -4.84 22.58
N ILE A 63 19.81 -5.87 22.82
CA ILE A 63 19.16 -6.09 24.11
C ILE A 63 20.08 -6.99 24.94
N PRO A 64 20.49 -6.60 26.16
CA PRO A 64 21.33 -7.44 27.01
C PRO A 64 20.70 -8.81 27.29
N ILE A 65 21.50 -9.89 27.23
CA ILE A 65 21.03 -11.24 27.60
C ILE A 65 21.28 -11.45 29.09
N PRO A 66 20.28 -11.83 29.89
CA PRO A 66 20.44 -12.08 31.32
C PRO A 66 21.42 -13.22 31.55
N ASP A 67 22.34 -13.02 32.49
CA ASP A 67 23.31 -14.03 32.92
C ASP A 67 22.95 -14.44 34.35
N PRO A 68 22.36 -15.63 34.56
CA PRO A 68 21.88 -16.07 35.87
C PRO A 68 22.97 -15.99 36.95
N THR A 69 24.23 -16.25 36.56
CA THR A 69 25.36 -16.28 37.49
C THR A 69 25.82 -14.89 37.94
N LYS A 70 25.49 -13.84 37.18
CA LYS A 70 25.77 -12.44 37.52
C LYS A 70 24.63 -11.82 38.31
N GLU A 71 23.40 -12.22 38.03
CA GLU A 71 22.20 -11.79 38.78
C GLU A 71 22.22 -12.33 40.21
N GLU A 72 22.54 -13.62 40.42
CA GLU A 72 22.71 -14.18 41.77
C GLU A 72 23.78 -13.46 42.61
N LYS A 73 24.82 -12.91 41.96
CA LYS A 73 25.89 -12.14 42.63
C LYS A 73 25.48 -10.70 42.96
N LYS A 74 24.51 -10.14 42.22
CA LYS A 74 23.92 -8.84 42.50
C LYS A 74 22.90 -8.95 43.63
N GLU A 75 22.00 -9.93 43.57
CA GLU A 75 21.02 -10.19 44.63
C GLU A 75 21.71 -10.48 45.97
N LYS A 76 22.76 -11.31 46.00
CA LYS A 76 23.56 -11.57 47.22
C LYS A 76 24.32 -10.34 47.76
N LYS A 77 24.51 -9.29 46.95
CA LYS A 77 25.10 -8.02 47.37
C LYS A 77 24.04 -7.02 47.83
N GLU A 78 22.88 -7.00 47.19
CA GLU A 78 21.73 -6.14 47.53
C GLU A 78 21.05 -6.62 48.82
N ASP A 79 21.00 -7.94 49.10
CA ASP A 79 20.52 -8.50 50.37
C ASP A 79 21.31 -8.05 51.61
N LYS A 80 22.49 -7.43 51.42
CA LYS A 80 23.28 -6.84 52.51
C LYS A 80 23.01 -5.36 52.75
N ASP A 81 22.35 -4.69 51.82
CA ASP A 81 22.05 -3.26 51.85
C ASP A 81 20.61 -3.05 51.40
N ASP A 82 19.60 -3.57 52.11
CA ASP A 82 18.27 -3.04 51.87
C ASP A 82 17.31 -2.99 53.06
N LYS A 83 16.93 -1.76 53.39
CA LYS A 83 15.75 -1.41 54.16
C LYS A 83 15.27 -0.02 53.73
N LYS A 84 14.72 0.09 52.49
CA LYS A 84 13.59 0.96 52.08
C LYS A 84 13.60 1.20 50.56
N SER A 85 12.58 0.73 49.84
CA SER A 85 11.38 1.51 49.43
C SER A 85 10.70 0.83 48.24
N ASP A 86 9.43 0.46 48.41
CA ASP A 86 8.66 -0.45 47.56
C ASP A 86 7.79 0.26 46.49
N ASP A 87 8.15 1.47 46.05
CA ASP A 87 7.22 2.28 45.21
C ASP A 87 7.87 3.11 44.08
N GLU A 88 9.09 2.76 43.63
CA GLU A 88 9.80 3.47 42.54
C GLU A 88 10.02 2.62 41.25
N ASP A 89 9.43 1.43 41.14
CA ASP A 89 9.74 0.50 40.04
C ASP A 89 8.90 0.69 38.77
N LYS A 90 8.08 1.76 38.71
CA LYS A 90 7.25 2.08 37.53
C LYS A 90 7.91 3.01 36.52
N ASP A 91 9.08 3.58 36.83
CA ASP A 91 9.73 4.60 35.97
C ASP A 91 11.20 4.29 35.62
N LYS A 92 11.69 3.08 35.92
CA LYS A 92 12.96 2.62 35.36
C LYS A 92 12.72 2.31 33.88
N GLY A 93 13.24 3.18 33.01
CA GLY A 93 13.26 2.97 31.56
C GLY A 93 13.80 1.57 31.20
N PRO A 94 13.50 1.07 29.99
CA PRO A 94 13.87 -0.29 29.60
C PRO A 94 15.36 -0.56 29.85
N PRO A 95 15.74 -1.79 30.25
CA PRO A 95 17.11 -2.13 30.65
C PRO A 95 18.11 -2.18 29.47
N CYS A 96 17.78 -1.58 28.32
CA CYS A 96 18.57 -1.61 27.10
C CYS A 96 18.72 -0.21 26.48
N GLY A 97 19.74 -0.05 25.64
CA GLY A 97 19.91 1.14 24.81
C GLY A 97 18.82 1.28 23.74
N PRO A 98 18.84 2.36 22.95
CA PRO A 98 17.88 2.56 21.86
C PRO A 98 18.02 1.46 20.79
N VAL A 99 16.92 0.81 20.44
CA VAL A 99 16.85 -0.16 19.35
C VAL A 99 16.32 0.54 18.09
N SER A 100 17.11 0.55 17.02
CA SER A 100 16.75 1.21 15.76
C SER A 100 15.74 0.40 14.94
N SER A 101 15.14 1.08 13.95
CA SER A 101 14.36 0.41 12.91
C SER A 101 15.27 -0.37 11.96
N ASN A 102 14.73 -1.36 11.26
CA ASN A 102 15.49 -2.08 10.25
C ASN A 102 15.73 -1.17 9.03
N GLU A 103 16.98 -0.73 8.84
CA GLU A 103 17.33 0.25 7.81
C GLU A 103 17.08 -0.26 6.39
N LYS A 104 17.25 -1.57 6.14
CA LYS A 104 17.01 -2.18 4.82
C LYS A 104 15.53 -2.17 4.47
N ILE A 105 14.68 -2.55 5.43
CA ILE A 105 13.23 -2.48 5.28
C ILE A 105 12.77 -1.03 5.08
N VAL A 106 13.27 -0.10 5.91
CA VAL A 106 12.94 1.33 5.78
C VAL A 106 13.36 1.90 4.42
N ALA A 107 14.54 1.54 3.91
CA ALA A 107 15.01 1.96 2.59
C ALA A 107 14.10 1.46 1.46
N LEU A 108 13.67 0.19 1.51
CA LEU A 108 12.71 -0.37 0.57
C LEU A 108 11.35 0.31 0.67
N LEU A 109 10.82 0.51 1.88
CA LEU A 109 9.55 1.20 2.12
C LEU A 109 9.57 2.63 1.58
N ASN A 110 10.69 3.34 1.67
CA ASN A 110 10.84 4.68 1.11
C ASN A 110 10.73 4.70 -0.42
N ARG A 111 11.09 3.59 -1.09
CA ARG A 111 10.91 3.43 -2.54
C ARG A 111 9.49 2.99 -2.91
N VAL A 112 8.86 2.14 -2.10
CA VAL A 112 7.52 1.58 -2.40
C VAL A 112 6.37 2.51 -2.03
N LYS A 113 6.49 3.32 -0.97
CA LYS A 113 5.43 4.28 -0.57
C LYS A 113 5.02 5.25 -1.70
N PRO A 114 5.94 5.88 -2.45
CA PRO A 114 5.58 6.71 -3.61
C PRO A 114 4.84 5.92 -4.70
N GLU A 115 5.25 4.68 -4.95
CA GLU A 115 4.60 3.80 -5.95
C GLU A 115 3.16 3.47 -5.59
N ILE A 116 2.90 3.21 -4.29
CA ILE A 116 1.54 3.01 -3.76
C ILE A 116 0.70 4.28 -3.94
N GLN A 117 1.24 5.45 -3.59
CA GLN A 117 0.51 6.70 -3.71
C GLN A 117 0.17 7.01 -5.17
N GLU A 118 1.13 6.83 -6.06
CA GLU A 118 0.95 7.09 -7.47
C GLU A 118 -0.10 6.18 -8.10
N VAL A 119 -0.05 4.86 -7.87
CA VAL A 119 -1.04 3.94 -8.45
C VAL A 119 -2.46 4.25 -7.96
N LYS A 120 -2.64 4.70 -6.71
CA LYS A 120 -3.94 5.17 -6.20
C LYS A 120 -4.46 6.36 -6.99
N GLU A 121 -3.62 7.35 -7.25
CA GLU A 121 -4.00 8.55 -7.99
C GLU A 121 -4.35 8.22 -9.44
N LYS A 122 -3.53 7.42 -10.12
CA LYS A 122 -3.78 7.03 -11.52
C LYS A 122 -5.04 6.17 -11.64
N LEU A 123 -5.23 5.19 -10.75
CA LEU A 123 -6.43 4.36 -10.71
C LEU A 123 -7.68 5.20 -10.46
N ASN A 124 -7.64 6.15 -9.52
CA ASN A 124 -8.76 7.05 -9.26
C ASN A 124 -9.10 7.91 -10.49
N MET A 125 -8.09 8.43 -11.20
CA MET A 125 -8.29 9.22 -12.42
C MET A 125 -9.02 8.43 -13.51
N VAL A 126 -8.56 7.21 -13.81
CA VAL A 126 -9.20 6.33 -14.80
C VAL A 126 -10.61 5.91 -14.34
N SER A 127 -10.79 5.70 -13.03
CA SER A 127 -12.10 5.35 -12.46
C SER A 127 -13.14 6.46 -12.67
N ILE A 128 -12.78 7.71 -12.37
CA ILE A 128 -13.67 8.87 -12.59
C ILE A 128 -13.91 9.06 -14.09
N TRP A 129 -12.88 8.92 -14.92
CA TRP A 129 -13.04 8.99 -16.37
C TRP A 129 -14.08 8.01 -16.90
N LEU A 130 -14.02 6.74 -16.45
CA LEU A 130 -14.97 5.70 -16.84
C LEU A 130 -16.38 6.03 -16.35
N GLN A 131 -16.54 6.44 -15.08
CA GLN A 131 -17.84 6.82 -14.53
C GLN A 131 -18.51 7.95 -15.32
N LEU A 132 -17.73 8.94 -15.78
CA LEU A 132 -18.24 10.03 -16.62
C LEU A 132 -18.58 9.62 -18.06
N GLN A 133 -18.27 8.38 -18.47
CA GLN A 133 -18.76 7.81 -19.73
C GLN A 133 -20.07 7.03 -19.59
N ILE A 134 -20.57 6.82 -18.37
CA ILE A 134 -21.84 6.10 -18.16
C ILE A 134 -22.98 6.97 -18.73
N PRO A 135 -23.77 6.45 -19.69
CA PRO A 135 -24.83 7.21 -20.33
C PRO A 135 -26.05 7.30 -19.42
N LYS A 136 -27.07 8.03 -19.88
CA LYS A 136 -28.39 8.03 -19.25
C LYS A 136 -28.92 6.59 -19.14
N VAL A 137 -29.56 6.28 -18.00
CA VAL A 137 -30.24 5.00 -17.77
C VAL A 137 -31.45 4.89 -18.70
N GLU A 138 -31.58 3.73 -19.36
CA GLU A 138 -32.63 3.40 -20.33
C GLU A 138 -33.00 1.92 -20.18
N ASP A 139 -34.22 1.53 -20.56
CA ASP A 139 -34.72 0.15 -20.40
C ASP A 139 -34.01 -0.87 -21.30
N GLY A 140 -33.36 -0.43 -22.38
CA GLY A 140 -32.73 -1.29 -23.39
C GLY A 140 -31.36 -0.81 -23.85
N ASN A 141 -30.70 -1.63 -24.66
CA ASN A 141 -29.35 -1.36 -25.19
C ASN A 141 -28.29 -1.16 -24.08
N ASN A 142 -28.31 -1.98 -23.02
CA ASN A 142 -27.45 -1.82 -21.84
C ASN A 142 -26.18 -2.68 -21.85
N PHE A 143 -25.88 -3.40 -22.94
CA PHE A 143 -24.69 -4.26 -23.00
C PHE A 143 -23.39 -3.47 -22.79
N GLY A 144 -23.22 -2.31 -23.45
CA GLY A 144 -22.02 -1.50 -23.25
C GLY A 144 -21.92 -0.91 -21.83
N VAL A 145 -23.06 -0.63 -21.19
CA VAL A 145 -23.12 -0.19 -19.79
C VAL A 145 -22.68 -1.33 -18.85
N ALA A 146 -23.12 -2.57 -19.09
CA ALA A 146 -22.65 -3.73 -18.34
C ALA A 146 -21.13 -3.97 -18.50
N VAL A 147 -20.56 -3.68 -19.67
CA VAL A 147 -19.10 -3.68 -19.85
C VAL A 147 -18.43 -2.60 -18.99
N GLN A 148 -18.96 -1.38 -18.97
CA GLN A 148 -18.45 -0.30 -18.11
C GLN A 148 -18.50 -0.71 -16.63
N GLU A 149 -19.63 -1.24 -16.16
CA GLU A 149 -19.81 -1.73 -14.79
C GLU A 149 -18.79 -2.81 -14.43
N LYS A 150 -18.55 -3.77 -15.33
CA LYS A 150 -17.58 -4.85 -15.06
C LYS A 150 -16.15 -4.36 -14.94
N VAL A 151 -15.76 -3.40 -15.79
CA VAL A 151 -14.43 -2.78 -15.73
C VAL A 151 -14.30 -1.93 -14.46
N PHE A 152 -15.36 -1.21 -14.09
CA PHE A 152 -15.39 -0.40 -12.87
C PHE A 152 -15.34 -1.24 -11.59
N GLU A 153 -15.99 -2.40 -11.56
CA GLU A 153 -15.91 -3.38 -10.47
C GLU A 153 -14.46 -3.82 -10.22
N LEU A 154 -13.72 -4.15 -11.30
CA LEU A 154 -12.31 -4.50 -11.19
C LEU A 154 -11.47 -3.35 -10.63
N MET A 155 -11.70 -2.12 -11.10
CA MET A 155 -11.01 -0.91 -10.58
C MET A 155 -11.28 -0.72 -9.09
N THR A 156 -12.53 -0.92 -8.65
CA THR A 156 -12.93 -0.80 -7.24
C THR A 156 -12.24 -1.85 -6.37
N ASN A 157 -12.27 -3.12 -6.78
CA ASN A 157 -11.60 -4.20 -6.05
C ASN A 157 -10.09 -3.99 -5.96
N THR A 158 -9.48 -3.52 -7.06
CA THR A 158 -8.05 -3.20 -7.11
C THR A 158 -7.71 -2.05 -6.17
N ARG A 159 -8.53 -1.00 -6.13
CA ARG A 159 -8.36 0.14 -5.22
C ARG A 159 -8.33 -0.31 -3.76
N THR A 160 -9.29 -1.14 -3.35
CA THR A 160 -9.34 -1.69 -1.99
C THR A 160 -8.08 -2.47 -1.63
N LYS A 161 -7.56 -3.29 -2.57
CA LYS A 161 -6.31 -4.02 -2.37
C LYS A 161 -5.12 -3.09 -2.14
N ILE A 162 -4.97 -2.05 -2.98
CA ILE A 162 -3.89 -1.06 -2.85
C ILE A 162 -4.00 -0.26 -1.54
N GLU A 163 -5.22 0.11 -1.12
CA GLU A 163 -5.44 0.79 0.16
C GLU A 163 -4.98 -0.08 1.35
N GLY A 164 -5.11 -1.40 1.25
CA GLY A 164 -4.59 -2.35 2.23
C GLY A 164 -3.08 -2.28 2.46
N PHE A 165 -2.28 -1.92 1.44
CA PHE A 165 -0.82 -1.82 1.57
C PHE A 165 -0.39 -0.74 2.55
N GLN A 166 -1.09 0.41 2.60
CA GLN A 166 -0.75 1.48 3.56
C GLN A 166 -1.01 1.05 5.01
N THR A 167 -2.08 0.28 5.22
CA THR A 167 -2.39 -0.31 6.53
C THR A 167 -1.35 -1.34 6.94
N GLN A 168 -0.92 -2.21 6.01
CA GLN A 168 0.13 -3.20 6.25
C GLN A 168 1.46 -2.56 6.66
N ILE A 169 1.89 -1.50 5.99
CA ILE A 169 3.13 -0.77 6.34
C ILE A 169 3.04 -0.19 7.76
N SER A 170 1.89 0.39 8.12
CA SER A 170 1.69 0.95 9.47
C SER A 170 1.69 -0.14 10.53
N LYS A 171 1.09 -1.29 10.19
CA LYS A 171 1.03 -2.47 11.05
C LYS A 171 2.41 -3.06 11.32
N TYR A 172 3.30 -3.12 10.33
CA TYR A 172 4.69 -3.56 10.52
C TYR A 172 5.40 -2.77 11.62
N PHE A 173 5.36 -1.44 11.57
CA PHE A 173 6.01 -0.61 12.60
C PHE A 173 5.40 -0.82 13.99
N SER A 174 4.08 -1.00 14.07
CA SER A 174 3.39 -1.29 15.33
C SER A 174 3.81 -2.66 15.90
N GLU A 175 3.71 -3.72 15.11
CA GLU A 175 3.99 -5.10 15.55
C GLU A 175 5.47 -5.29 15.87
N ARG A 176 6.36 -4.71 15.07
CA ARG A 176 7.80 -4.72 15.36
C ARG A 176 8.11 -3.94 16.63
N GLY A 177 7.50 -2.78 16.82
CA GLY A 177 7.65 -1.98 18.05
C GLY A 177 7.24 -2.76 19.29
N ASP A 178 6.09 -3.44 19.23
CA ASP A 178 5.59 -4.28 20.32
C ASP A 178 6.51 -5.49 20.59
N ALA A 179 7.04 -6.13 19.54
CA ALA A 179 7.98 -7.23 19.66
C ALA A 179 9.30 -6.79 20.32
N VAL A 180 9.86 -5.66 19.89
CA VAL A 180 11.05 -5.05 20.51
C VAL A 180 10.79 -4.70 21.97
N ALA A 181 9.65 -4.08 22.29
CA ALA A 181 9.29 -3.73 23.66
C ALA A 181 9.18 -4.96 24.57
N LYS A 182 8.62 -6.06 24.07
CA LYS A 182 8.55 -7.34 24.80
C LYS A 182 9.94 -7.95 24.99
N ALA A 183 10.78 -7.96 23.95
CA ALA A 183 12.15 -8.45 24.02
C ALA A 183 12.99 -7.66 25.07
N ALA A 184 12.79 -6.35 25.16
CA ALA A 184 13.49 -5.50 26.12
C ALA A 184 13.00 -5.69 27.56
N LYS A 185 11.69 -5.86 27.76
CA LYS A 185 11.07 -6.07 29.09
C LYS A 185 11.27 -7.49 29.63
N GLN A 186 11.36 -8.48 28.74
CA GLN A 186 11.50 -9.90 29.08
C GLN A 186 12.71 -10.51 28.35
N PRO A 187 13.94 -10.04 28.66
CA PRO A 187 15.13 -10.39 27.91
C PRO A 187 15.56 -11.87 28.02
N HIS A 188 14.99 -12.60 29.00
CA HIS A 188 15.14 -14.05 29.15
C HIS A 188 14.29 -14.86 28.15
N VAL A 189 13.27 -14.26 27.52
CA VAL A 189 12.42 -14.93 26.52
C VAL A 189 13.04 -14.74 25.13
N GLY A 190 13.78 -15.74 24.67
CA GLY A 190 14.46 -15.71 23.37
C GLY A 190 13.53 -15.53 22.17
N ASP A 191 12.29 -16.03 22.26
CA ASP A 191 11.31 -15.99 21.16
C ASP A 191 10.92 -14.57 20.75
N TYR A 192 10.95 -13.57 21.66
CA TYR A 192 10.66 -12.20 21.27
C TYR A 192 11.76 -11.59 20.39
N ARG A 193 13.02 -12.00 20.58
CA ARG A 193 14.11 -11.59 19.69
C ARG A 193 13.94 -12.21 18.31
N GLN A 194 13.60 -13.49 18.27
CA GLN A 194 13.30 -14.18 17.02
C GLN A 194 12.10 -13.53 16.31
N LEU A 195 11.03 -13.19 17.04
CA LEU A 195 9.84 -12.53 16.49
C LEU A 195 10.19 -11.21 15.77
N VAL A 196 11.11 -10.40 16.31
CA VAL A 196 11.57 -9.17 15.63
C VAL A 196 12.17 -9.49 14.26
N HIS A 197 12.99 -10.54 14.18
CA HIS A 197 13.62 -10.95 12.92
C HIS A 197 12.61 -11.58 11.94
N GLU A 198 11.68 -12.40 12.43
CA GLU A 198 10.61 -12.98 11.61
C GLU A 198 9.70 -11.88 11.01
N LEU A 199 9.39 -10.84 11.77
CA LEU A 199 8.63 -9.68 11.28
C LEU A 199 9.41 -8.91 10.19
N ASP A 200 10.72 -8.77 10.33
CA ASP A 200 11.57 -8.13 9.32
C ASP A 200 11.63 -8.96 8.02
N GLU A 201 11.77 -10.28 8.12
CA GLU A 201 11.78 -11.19 6.96
C GLU A 201 10.40 -11.24 6.27
N ALA A 202 9.31 -11.28 7.04
CA ALA A 202 7.95 -11.24 6.51
C ALA A 202 7.66 -9.93 5.79
N GLU A 203 8.04 -8.79 6.37
CA GLU A 203 7.81 -7.48 5.73
C GLU A 203 8.63 -7.33 4.45
N TYR A 204 9.87 -7.83 4.40
CA TYR A 204 10.64 -7.87 3.16
C TYR A 204 9.91 -8.62 2.04
N ALA A 205 9.38 -9.81 2.34
CA ALA A 205 8.62 -10.61 1.39
C ALA A 205 7.35 -9.87 0.93
N GLU A 206 6.65 -9.24 1.87
CA GLU A 206 5.43 -8.49 1.61
C GLU A 206 5.70 -7.26 0.72
N ILE A 207 6.74 -6.49 0.99
CA ILE A 207 7.19 -5.37 0.15
C ILE A 207 7.39 -5.83 -1.30
N ARG A 208 8.04 -6.96 -1.50
CA ARG A 208 8.26 -7.52 -2.84
C ARG A 208 6.93 -7.86 -3.53
N VAL A 209 5.98 -8.44 -2.80
CA VAL A 209 4.62 -8.70 -3.29
C VAL A 209 3.89 -7.41 -3.63
N MET A 210 3.98 -6.37 -2.79
CA MET A 210 3.37 -5.06 -3.07
C MET A 210 3.85 -4.50 -4.42
N VAL A 211 5.16 -4.53 -4.70
CA VAL A 211 5.71 -4.05 -5.98
C VAL A 211 5.19 -4.88 -7.17
N MET A 212 5.12 -6.21 -7.03
CA MET A 212 4.54 -7.09 -8.06
C MET A 212 3.06 -6.75 -8.32
N GLU A 213 2.29 -6.51 -7.28
CA GLU A 213 0.86 -6.18 -7.38
C GLU A 213 0.61 -4.81 -7.99
N ILE A 214 1.43 -3.81 -7.67
CA ILE A 214 1.38 -2.49 -8.31
C ILE A 214 1.68 -2.63 -9.81
N ARG A 215 2.73 -3.38 -10.18
CA ARG A 215 3.06 -3.66 -11.59
C ARG A 215 1.90 -4.35 -12.31
N ASN A 216 1.36 -5.41 -11.69
CA ASN A 216 0.26 -6.18 -12.25
C ASN A 216 -0.99 -5.29 -12.44
N THR A 217 -1.24 -4.38 -11.49
CA THR A 217 -2.34 -3.40 -11.59
C THR A 217 -2.23 -2.56 -12.85
N TYR A 218 -1.07 -1.96 -13.13
CA TYR A 218 -0.87 -1.19 -14.36
C TYR A 218 -1.09 -2.03 -15.63
N ALA A 219 -0.57 -3.25 -15.66
CA ALA A 219 -0.70 -4.14 -16.81
C ALA A 219 -2.16 -4.57 -17.05
N ILE A 220 -2.87 -4.95 -15.98
CA ILE A 220 -4.27 -5.39 -16.03
C ILE A 220 -5.17 -4.23 -16.45
N LEU A 221 -4.98 -3.03 -15.89
CA LEU A 221 -5.78 -1.84 -16.23
C LEU A 221 -5.58 -1.44 -17.70
N HIS A 222 -4.33 -1.46 -18.18
CA HIS A 222 -4.04 -1.25 -19.59
C HIS A 222 -4.79 -2.26 -20.46
N ASP A 223 -4.61 -3.56 -20.18
CA ASP A 223 -5.18 -4.64 -20.99
C ASP A 223 -6.72 -4.59 -21.05
N ILE A 224 -7.37 -4.49 -19.89
CA ILE A 224 -8.83 -4.52 -19.82
C ILE A 224 -9.46 -3.27 -20.45
N VAL A 225 -8.89 -2.09 -20.22
CA VAL A 225 -9.44 -0.86 -20.78
C VAL A 225 -9.20 -0.83 -22.28
N PHE A 226 -8.01 -1.20 -22.75
CA PHE A 226 -7.69 -1.21 -24.18
C PHE A 226 -8.61 -2.17 -24.95
N LYS A 227 -8.80 -3.40 -24.47
CA LYS A 227 -9.69 -4.39 -25.10
C LYS A 227 -11.15 -3.94 -25.17
N ASN A 228 -11.59 -3.15 -24.20
CA ASN A 228 -13.00 -2.73 -24.07
C ASN A 228 -13.23 -1.26 -24.43
N TYR A 229 -12.23 -0.57 -24.97
CA TYR A 229 -12.22 0.89 -25.12
C TYR A 229 -13.43 1.41 -25.90
N GLU A 230 -13.78 0.77 -27.03
CA GLU A 230 -14.95 1.13 -27.84
C GLU A 230 -16.26 1.09 -27.04
N LYS A 231 -16.46 0.06 -26.21
CA LYS A 231 -17.67 -0.08 -25.38
C LYS A 231 -17.64 0.85 -24.17
N ILE A 232 -16.47 1.17 -23.64
CA ILE A 232 -16.31 2.17 -22.58
C ILE A 232 -16.65 3.57 -23.10
N LYS A 233 -16.20 3.92 -24.31
CA LYS A 233 -16.41 5.25 -24.91
C LYS A 233 -17.79 5.45 -25.51
N LYS A 234 -18.32 4.42 -26.18
CA LYS A 234 -19.59 4.46 -26.91
C LYS A 234 -20.46 3.27 -26.48
N PRO A 235 -20.92 3.22 -25.22
CA PRO A 235 -21.66 2.07 -24.68
C PRO A 235 -22.97 1.79 -25.41
N LYS A 236 -23.58 2.82 -26.02
CA LYS A 236 -24.82 2.72 -26.81
C LYS A 236 -24.57 2.66 -28.33
N GLY A 237 -23.31 2.65 -28.78
CA GLY A 237 -22.91 2.79 -30.19
C GLY A 237 -22.88 4.25 -30.65
N GLU A 238 -22.63 4.47 -31.94
CA GLU A 238 -22.87 5.78 -32.57
C GLU A 238 -24.38 5.98 -32.72
N SER A 239 -24.87 7.17 -32.38
CA SER A 239 -26.26 7.53 -32.63
C SER A 239 -26.57 7.24 -34.09
N ARG A 240 -27.44 6.26 -34.37
CA ARG A 240 -28.13 6.25 -35.65
C ARG A 240 -28.90 7.57 -35.69
N ALA A 241 -28.44 8.52 -36.50
CA ALA A 241 -29.27 9.65 -36.85
C ALA A 241 -30.64 9.09 -37.25
N PRO A 242 -31.75 9.66 -36.76
CA PRO A 242 -33.06 9.21 -37.21
C PRO A 242 -33.07 9.34 -38.74
N ILE A 243 -33.23 8.20 -39.41
CA ILE A 243 -33.46 8.18 -40.86
C ILE A 243 -34.85 8.81 -41.01
N TYR A 244 -34.87 10.08 -41.39
CA TYR A 244 -36.07 10.79 -41.80
C TYR A 244 -36.51 10.33 -43.18
#